data_AF-A0AAU8LXP7-F1
#
_entry.id   AF-A0AAU8LXP7-F1
#
_cell.length_a   1.000
_cell.length_b   1.000
_cell.length_c   1.000
_cell.angle_alpha   90.00
_cell.angle_beta   90.00
_cell.angle_gamma   90.00
#
_symmetry.space_group_name_H-M   'P 1'
#
loop_
_entity.id
_entity.type
_entity.pdbx_description
1 polymer ?
#
loop_
_entity_poly.entity_id
_entity_poly.type
_entity_poly.pdbx_seq_one_letter_code
_entity_poly.pdbx_strand_id
1 'polypeptide(L)' 'MENETTKRDRITELKNKIYYAETAKETYRGTHAILYETNSLYVDALKQELSNLEYLEEA' A
#
# COMPACT_ATOMS: atom_id res chain seq x y z
N MET A 1 -10.43 19.63 13.49
CA MET A 1 -8.96 19.52 13.43
C MET A 1 -8.46 18.08 13.53
N GLU A 2 -9.29 17.07 13.84
CA GLU A 2 -8.83 15.67 13.87
C GLU A 2 -8.71 15.00 12.48
N ASN A 3 -9.58 15.35 11.52
CA ASN A 3 -9.65 14.62 10.23
C ASN A 3 -8.40 14.76 9.35
N GLU A 4 -7.75 15.92 9.29
CA GLU A 4 -6.59 16.14 8.42
C GLU A 4 -5.34 15.39 8.91
N THR A 5 -5.10 15.39 10.23
CA THR A 5 -3.98 14.67 10.84
C THR A 5 -4.16 13.16 10.66
N THR A 6 -5.36 12.64 10.96
CA THR A 6 -5.66 11.20 10.78
C THR A 6 -5.55 10.77 9.32
N LYS A 7 -5.90 11.63 8.36
CA LYS A 7 -5.78 11.33 6.94
C LYS A 7 -4.32 11.27 6.47
N ARG A 8 -3.48 12.24 6.88
CA ARG A 8 -2.03 12.23 6.58
C ARG A 8 -1.30 11.06 7.21
N ASP A 9 -1.68 10.71 8.44
CA ASP A 9 -1.14 9.53 9.13
C ASP A 9 -1.50 8.25 8.36
N ARG A 10 -2.75 8.14 7.88
CA ARG A 10 -3.18 7.00 7.07
C ARG A 10 -2.44 6.92 5.72
N ILE A 11 -2.25 8.04 5.03
CA ILE A 11 -1.47 8.10 3.78
C ILE A 11 -0.03 7.63 4.04
N THR A 12 0.58 8.09 5.13
CA THR A 12 1.95 7.69 5.51
C THR A 12 2.02 6.21 5.83
N GLU A 13 1.05 5.68 6.57
CA GLU A 13 0.92 4.26 6.88
C GLU A 13 0.81 3.41 5.59
N LEU A 14 -0.05 3.81 4.65
CA LEU A 14 -0.24 3.11 3.39
C LEU A 14 1.03 3.12 2.54
N LYS A 15 1.73 4.25 2.44
CA LYS A 15 3.02 4.36 1.72
C LYS A 15 4.06 3.42 2.31
N ASN A 16 4.17 3.34 3.64
CA ASN A 16 5.07 2.41 4.32
C ASN A 16 4.68 0.95 4.03
N LYS A 17 3.39 0.59 4.11
CA LYS A 17 2.91 -0.76 3.82
C LYS A 17 3.21 -1.19 2.38
N ILE A 18 2.99 -0.30 1.41
CA ILE A 18 3.30 -0.54 0.00
C ILE A 18 4.79 -0.83 -0.15
N TYR A 19 5.66 0.01 0.43
CA TYR A 19 7.12 -0.18 0.36
C TYR A 19 7.56 -1.55 0.89
N TYR A 20 7.07 -1.96 2.06
CA TYR A 20 7.43 -3.26 2.64
C TYR A 20 6.85 -4.43 1.84
N ALA A 21 5.62 -4.32 1.34
CA ALA A 21 4.99 -5.37 0.53
C ALA A 21 5.68 -5.52 -0.84
N GLU A 22 6.12 -4.43 -1.47
CA GLU A 22 6.93 -4.48 -2.69
C GLU A 22 8.28 -5.14 -2.43
N THR A 23 8.95 -4.79 -1.32
CA THR A 23 10.22 -5.43 -0.93
C THR A 23 10.05 -6.93 -0.69
N ALA A 24 8.98 -7.34 0.00
CA ALA A 24 8.65 -8.73 0.25
C ALA A 24 8.33 -9.48 -1.05
N LYS A 25 7.52 -8.89 -1.93
CA LYS A 25 7.25 -9.42 -3.28
C LYS A 25 8.55 -9.72 -4.02
N GLU A 26 9.46 -8.75 -4.08
CA GLU A 26 10.73 -8.92 -4.79
C GLU A 26 11.63 -9.98 -4.15
N THR A 27 11.62 -10.10 -2.82
CA THR A 27 12.35 -11.15 -2.09
C THR A 27 11.87 -12.56 -2.48
N TYR A 28 10.57 -12.71 -2.70
CA TYR A 28 9.96 -13.99 -3.07
C TYR A 28 9.96 -14.25 -4.58
N ARG A 29 10.45 -13.31 -5.40
CA ARG A 29 10.49 -13.44 -6.86
C ARG A 29 11.38 -14.63 -7.23
N GLY A 30 10.79 -15.62 -7.89
CA GLY A 30 11.50 -16.82 -8.37
C GLY A 30 11.82 -17.87 -7.31
N THR A 31 11.59 -17.60 -6.02
CA THR A 31 11.82 -18.56 -4.93
C THR A 31 10.51 -19.10 -4.35
N HIS A 32 9.49 -18.25 -4.21
CA HIS A 32 8.20 -18.61 -3.62
C HIS A 32 7.04 -17.99 -4.39
N ALA A 33 6.57 -18.68 -5.42
CA ALA A 33 5.53 -18.18 -6.33
C ALA A 33 4.24 -17.71 -5.62
N ILE A 34 3.75 -18.50 -4.66
CA ILE A 34 2.54 -18.15 -3.90
C ILE A 34 2.75 -16.87 -3.08
N LEU A 35 3.92 -16.72 -2.44
CA LEU A 35 4.23 -15.52 -1.66
C LEU A 35 4.43 -14.30 -2.56
N TYR A 36 5.05 -14.48 -3.73
CA TYR A 36 5.16 -13.42 -4.74
C TYR A 36 3.78 -12.93 -5.18
N GLU A 37 2.88 -13.84 -5.55
CA GLU A 37 1.53 -13.50 -6.01
C GLU A 37 0.70 -12.86 -4.90
N THR A 38 0.76 -13.40 -3.68
CA THR A 38 0.07 -12.84 -2.51
C THR A 38 0.52 -11.40 -2.23
N ASN A 39 1.83 -11.14 -2.23
CA ASN A 39 2.34 -9.79 -2.01
C ASN A 39 2.02 -8.86 -3.20
N SER A 40 1.95 -9.39 -4.43
CA SER A 40 1.53 -8.60 -5.60
C SER A 40 0.09 -8.11 -5.44
N LEU A 41 -0.84 -9.01 -5.14
CA LEU A 41 -2.25 -8.65 -4.90
C LEU A 41 -2.41 -7.68 -3.73
N TYR A 42 -1.63 -7.87 -2.66
CA TYR A 42 -1.66 -6.98 -1.51
C TYR A 42 -1.15 -5.56 -1.85
N VAL A 43 -0.07 -5.45 -2.64
CA VAL A 43 0.42 -4.15 -3.14
C VAL A 43 -0.64 -3.43 -3.96
N ASP A 44 -1.32 -4.14 -4.85
CA ASP A 44 -2.36 -3.56 -5.71
C ASP A 44 -3.55 -3.03 -4.88
N ALA A 45 -3.99 -3.79 -3.88
CA ALA A 45 -5.05 -3.36 -2.97
C ALA A 45 -4.66 -2.09 -2.17
N LEU A 46 -3.42 -2.03 -1.66
CA LEU A 46 -2.93 -0.86 -0.92
C LEU A 46 -2.81 0.38 -1.81
N LYS A 47 -2.38 0.21 -3.07
CA LYS A 47 -2.31 1.31 -4.05
C LYS A 47 -3.70 1.84 -4.39
N GLN A 48 -4.69 0.95 -4.52
CA GLN A 48 -6.07 1.35 -4.74
C GLN A 48 -6.62 2.13 -3.53
N GLU A 49 -6.37 1.65 -2.30
CA GLU A 49 -6.80 2.35 -1.08
C GLU A 49 -6.15 3.75 -0.99
N LEU A 50 -4.85 3.84 -1.26
CA LEU A 50 -4.13 5.11 -1.25
C LEU A 50 -4.69 6.08 -2.30
N SER A 51 -4.92 5.60 -3.53
CA SER A 51 -5.49 6.43 -4.60
C SER A 51 -6.89 6.94 -4.26
N ASN A 52 -7.73 6.13 -3.61
CA ASN A 52 -9.05 6.58 -3.15
C ASN A 52 -8.95 7.67 -2.08
N LEU A 53 -7.98 7.55 -1.16
CA LEU A 53 -7.71 8.53 -0.13
C LEU A 53 -7.18 9.86 -0.68
N GLU A 54 -6.28 9.80 -1.66
CA GLU A 54 -5.73 10.97 -2.35
C GLU A 54 -6.78 11.63 -3.26
N TYR A 55 -7.64 10.87 -3.96
CA TYR A 55 -8.76 11.42 -4.73
C TYR A 55 -9.76 12.20 -3.87
N LEU A 56 -10.05 11.72 -2.65
CA LEU A 56 -10.85 12.43 -1.66
C LEU A 56 -10.16 13.69 -1.09
N GLU A 57 -8.92 14.00 -1.47
CA GLU A 57 -8.22 15.25 -1.10
C GLU A 57 -8.41 16.35 -2.15
N GLU A 58 -8.58 15.95 -3.43
CA GLU A 58 -8.71 16.88 -4.56
C GLU A 58 -10.16 17.27 -4.88
N ALA A 59 -11.15 16.52 -4.37
CA ALA A 59 -12.59 16.74 -4.55
C ALA A 59 -13.21 17.61 -3.46
#